data_AF-A0A379GFI1-F1
#
_entry.id   AF-A0A379GFI1-F1
#
_cell.length_a   1.000
_cell.length_b   1.000
_cell.length_c   1.000
_cell.angle_alpha   90.00
_cell.angle_beta   90.00
_cell.angle_gamma   90.00
#
_symmetry.space_group_name_H-M   'P 1'
#
loop_
_entity.id
_entity.type
_entity.pdbx_description
1 polymer ?
#
loop_
_entity_poly.entity_id
_entity_poly.type
_entity_poly.pdbx_seq_one_letter_code
_entity_poly.pdbx_strand_id
1 'polypeptide(L)'
;MPDNTVTEEKQFKCIGIVGHPRHPEALSTHEMLYYWLLDKGYDVIIDTQVAEELKLTDAQTGDLTQVGKLADLVIVVGVMAIC
;
A
#
# COMPACT_ATOMS: atom_id res chain seq x y z
N MET A 1 -1.43 -40.54 3.62
CA MET A 1 -2.25 -39.56 2.90
C MET A 1 -1.37 -38.35 2.69
N PRO A 2 -1.12 -37.89 1.47
CA PRO A 2 -0.35 -36.66 1.28
C PRO A 2 -1.22 -35.48 1.73
N ASP A 3 -0.69 -34.75 2.69
CA ASP A 3 -1.21 -33.48 3.18
C ASP A 3 -1.15 -32.47 2.03
N ASN A 4 -2.32 -32.05 1.56
CA ASN A 4 -2.48 -31.05 0.50
C ASN A 4 -2.73 -29.67 1.12
N THR A 5 -1.96 -29.30 2.14
CA THR A 5 -1.79 -27.89 2.50
C THR A 5 -0.92 -27.27 1.42
N VAL A 6 -1.54 -26.84 0.32
CA VAL A 6 -1.00 -25.75 -0.47
C VAL A 6 -0.97 -24.57 0.50
N THR A 7 0.15 -24.37 1.19
CA THR A 7 0.50 -23.05 1.68
C THR A 7 0.50 -22.19 0.43
N GLU A 8 -0.52 -21.36 0.26
CA GLU A 8 -0.41 -20.23 -0.65
C GLU A 8 0.73 -19.38 -0.10
N GLU A 9 1.95 -19.70 -0.54
CA GLU A 9 3.14 -18.89 -0.33
C GLU A 9 2.81 -17.56 -1.00
N LYS A 10 2.24 -16.62 -0.22
CA LYS A 10 1.96 -15.26 -0.69
C LYS A 10 3.26 -14.73 -1.26
N GLN A 11 3.31 -14.62 -2.59
CA GLN A 11 4.50 -14.26 -3.35
C GLN A 11 5.01 -12.85 -2.99
N PHE A 12 4.14 -12.05 -2.37
CA PHE A 12 4.40 -10.72 -1.85
C PHE A 12 3.92 -10.67 -0.40
N LYS A 13 4.82 -10.33 0.53
CA LYS A 13 4.51 -10.18 1.96
C LYS A 13 4.19 -8.73 2.29
N CYS A 14 5.02 -7.83 1.78
CA CYS A 14 4.89 -6.39 1.97
C CYS A 14 4.51 -5.69 0.65
N ILE A 15 3.43 -4.91 0.68
CA ILE A 15 2.93 -4.14 -0.45
C ILE A 15 3.07 -2.66 -0.14
N GLY A 16 3.80 -1.95 -1.00
CA GLY A 16 4.00 -0.51 -0.94
C GLY A 16 2.89 0.24 -1.68
N ILE A 17 2.32 1.27 -1.07
CA ILE A 17 1.43 2.22 -1.74
C ILE A 17 2.16 3.55 -1.84
N VAL A 18 2.42 3.99 -3.07
CA VAL A 18 3.05 5.28 -3.34
C VAL A 18 2.19 6.08 -4.30
N GLY A 19 2.24 7.40 -4.17
CA GLY A 19 1.43 8.29 -4.99
C GLY A 19 1.58 9.71 -4.48
N HIS A 20 1.47 10.69 -5.38
CA HIS A 20 1.47 12.09 -5.00
C HIS A 20 0.06 12.65 -5.20
N PRO A 21 -0.82 12.55 -4.19
CA PRO A 21 -2.16 13.10 -4.27
C PRO A 21 -2.05 14.63 -4.38
N ARG A 22 -2.20 15.17 -5.60
CA ARG A 22 -2.27 16.62 -5.81
C ARG A 22 -3.63 17.20 -5.40
N HIS A 23 -4.62 16.34 -5.19
CA HIS A 23 -5.97 16.71 -4.77
C HIS A 23 -6.51 15.73 -3.72
N PRO A 24 -7.34 16.22 -2.78
CA PRO A 24 -7.92 15.40 -1.71
C PRO A 24 -8.74 14.21 -2.23
N GLU A 25 -9.34 14.32 -3.42
CA GLU A 25 -10.09 13.23 -4.06
C GLU A 25 -9.23 12.00 -4.36
N ALA A 26 -7.92 12.17 -4.54
CA ALA A 26 -6.99 11.06 -4.73
C ALA A 26 -6.68 10.30 -3.43
N LEU A 27 -6.85 10.93 -2.26
CA LEU A 27 -6.58 10.32 -0.95
C LEU A 27 -7.55 9.18 -0.64
N SER A 28 -8.82 9.32 -0.99
CA SER A 28 -9.84 8.29 -0.73
C SER A 28 -9.51 6.95 -1.38
N THR A 29 -8.87 6.96 -2.56
CA THR A 29 -8.42 5.74 -3.24
C THR A 29 -7.26 5.08 -2.49
N HIS A 30 -6.33 5.88 -1.95
CA HIS A 30 -5.21 5.36 -1.17
C HIS A 30 -5.70 4.74 0.15
N GLU A 31 -6.64 5.40 0.82
CA GLU A 31 -7.24 4.91 2.07
C GLU A 31 -7.99 3.59 1.85
N MET A 32 -8.86 3.52 0.84
CA MET A 32 -9.60 2.31 0.51
C MET A 32 -8.65 1.16 0.16
N LEU A 33 -7.62 1.43 -0.66
CA LEU A 33 -6.63 0.41 -1.04
C LEU A 33 -5.82 -0.06 0.16
N TYR A 34 -5.41 0.86 1.03
CA TYR A 34 -4.68 0.56 2.26
C TYR A 34 -5.47 -0.40 3.16
N TYR A 35 -6.71 -0.05 3.51
CA TYR A 35 -7.56 -0.92 4.34
C TYR A 35 -7.92 -2.24 3.65
N TRP A 36 -8.12 -2.23 2.33
CA TRP A 36 -8.40 -3.45 1.58
C TRP A 36 -7.23 -4.44 1.62
N LEU A 37 -5.99 -3.95 1.49
CA LEU A 37 -4.80 -4.80 1.59
C LEU A 37 -4.58 -5.33 3.01
N LEU A 38 -4.85 -4.51 4.03
CA LEU A 38 -4.80 -4.93 5.43
C LEU A 38 -5.86 -6.01 5.73
N ASP A 39 -7.10 -5.85 5.25
CA ASP A 39 -8.18 -6.84 5.41
C ASP A 39 -7.82 -8.19 4.77
N LYS A 40 -7.07 -8.17 3.66
CA LYS A 40 -6.50 -9.37 3.02
C LYS A 40 -5.31 -9.97 3.78
N GLY A 41 -4.85 -9.33 4.85
CA GLY A 41 -3.72 -9.78 5.67
C GLY A 41 -2.37 -9.65 4.97
N TYR A 42 -2.16 -8.57 4.22
CA TYR A 42 -0.84 -8.17 3.72
C TYR A 42 -0.24 -7.09 4.62
N ASP A 43 1.08 -7.05 4.72
CA ASP A 43 1.77 -5.91 5.31
C ASP A 43 1.75 -4.76 4.31
N VAL A 44 1.37 -3.57 4.75
CA VAL A 44 1.22 -2.40 3.88
C VAL A 44 2.10 -1.27 4.38
N ILE A 45 2.99 -0.80 3.51
CA ILE A 45 3.77 0.42 3.73
C ILE A 45 3.26 1.52 2.80
N ILE A 46 2.99 2.70 3.33
CA ILE A 46 2.43 3.83 2.56
C ILE A 46 3.37 5.04 2.62
N ASP A 47 3.35 5.87 1.58
CA ASP A 47 4.13 7.12 1.59
C ASP A 47 3.78 7.97 2.83
N THR A 48 4.81 8.47 3.51
CA THR A 48 4.65 9.25 4.76
C THR A 48 3.71 10.43 4.59
N GLN A 49 3.76 11.15 3.46
CA GLN A 49 2.88 12.31 3.23
C GLN A 49 1.42 11.87 3.13
N VAL A 50 1.16 10.77 2.42
CA VAL A 50 -0.19 10.23 2.27
C VAL A 50 -0.73 9.74 3.62
N ALA A 51 0.10 9.08 4.42
CA ALA A 51 -0.30 8.67 5.77
C ALA A 51 -0.60 9.86 6.69
N GLU A 52 0.19 10.94 6.62
CA GLU A 52 -0.05 12.16 7.38
C GLU A 52 -1.36 12.83 6.95
N GLU A 53 -1.63 12.92 5.65
CA GLU A 53 -2.88 13.46 5.11
C GLU A 53 -4.10 12.62 5.52
N LEU A 54 -3.97 11.29 5.51
CA LEU A 54 -5.00 10.34 5.96
C LEU A 54 -5.06 10.18 7.49
N LYS A 55 -4.15 10.80 8.24
CA LYS A 55 -4.03 10.69 9.71
C LYS A 55 -3.90 9.25 10.20
N LEU A 56 -3.18 8.41 9.46
CA LEU A 56 -2.90 7.03 9.85
C LEU A 56 -1.81 7.01 10.93
N THR A 57 -2.17 6.66 12.17
CA THR A 57 -1.23 6.63 13.30
C THR A 57 -0.44 5.33 13.44
N ASP A 58 -0.98 4.23 12.91
CA ASP A 58 -0.43 2.88 13.08
C ASP A 58 0.05 2.26 11.75
N ALA A 59 0.10 3.06 10.68
CA ALA A 59 0.60 2.61 9.39
C ALA A 59 2.13 2.55 9.39
N GLN A 60 2.69 1.53 8.74
CA GLN A 60 4.08 1.59 8.33
C GLN A 60 4.21 2.64 7.25
N THR A 61 5.07 3.63 7.47
CA THR A 61 5.33 4.70 6.53
C THR A 61 6.78 4.71 6.09
N GLY A 62 7.03 5.22 4.89
CA GLY A 62 8.38 5.41 4.37
C GLY A 62 8.39 6.38 3.20
N ASP A 63 9.57 6.92 2.90
CA ASP A 63 9.78 7.63 1.65
C ASP A 63 9.77 6.65 0.45
N LEU A 64 9.68 7.17 -0.77
CA LEU A 64 9.70 6.35 -2.00
C LEU A 64 10.86 5.34 -2.03
N THR A 65 12.02 5.72 -1.50
CA THR A 65 13.20 4.87 -1.44
C THR A 65 13.05 3.73 -0.43
N GLN A 66 12.52 4.01 0.76
CA GLN A 66 12.23 2.99 1.78
C GLN A 66 11.13 2.06 1.31
N VAL A 67 10.05 2.58 0.73
CA VAL A 67 8.96 1.78 0.17
C VAL A 67 9.50 0.83 -0.89
N GLY A 68 10.32 1.32 -1.83
CA GLY A 68 10.93 0.47 -2.86
C GLY A 68 11.96 -0.55 -2.35
N LYS A 69 12.50 -0.38 -1.15
CA LYS A 69 13.43 -1.34 -0.52
C LYS A 69 12.72 -2.39 0.33
N LEU A 70 11.61 -2.02 0.97
CA LEU A 70 10.88 -2.84 1.94
C LEU A 70 9.72 -3.60 1.30
N ALA A 71 9.11 -3.06 0.25
CA ALA A 71 7.99 -3.69 -0.43
C ALA A 71 8.45 -4.70 -1.48
N ASP A 72 7.77 -5.84 -1.53
CA ASP A 72 7.93 -6.83 -2.59
C ASP A 72 7.15 -6.43 -3.86
N LEU A 73 6.10 -5.63 -3.67
CA LEU A 73 5.24 -5.08 -4.72
C LEU A 73 4.91 -3.63 -4.39
N VAL A 74 5.06 -2.72 -5.35
CA VAL A 74 4.66 -1.31 -5.18
C VAL A 74 3.50 -0.98 -6.11
N ILE A 75 2.43 -0.46 -5.54
CA ILE A 75 1.26 0.08 -6.24
C ILE A 75 1.40 1.59 -6.29
N VAL A 76 1.54 2.12 -7.50
CA VAL A 76 1.58 3.56 -7.74
C VAL A 76 0.17 4.06 -8.03
N VAL A 77 -0.41 4.84 -7.12
CA VAL A 77 -1.71 5.48 -7.32
C VAL A 77 -1.47 6.93 -7.75
N GLY A 78 -1.76 7.21 -9.02
CA GLY A 78 -1.68 8.54 -9.61
C GLY A 78 -2.98 8.91 -10.30
N VAL A 79 -3.38 10.17 -10.20
CA VAL A 79 -4.46 10.74 -11.01
C VAL A 79 -3.87 11.32 -12.29
N MET A 80 -4.38 10.89 -13.44
CA MET A 80 -4.19 11.60 -14.70
C MET A 80 -5.07 12.84 -14.67
N ALA A 81 -4.47 14.00 -14.37
CA ALA A 81 -5.15 15.27 -14.59
C ALA A 81 -5.30 15.46 -16.10
N ILE A 82 -6.50 15.21 -16.63
CA ILE A 82 -6.89 15.69 -17.95
C ILE A 82 -7.16 17.19 -17.74
N CYS A 83 -6.11 17.99 -17.89
CA CYS A 83 -6.24 19.44 -18.04
C CYS A 83 -6.75 19.78 -19.44
#